data_AF-A0A8H6R215-F1
#
_entry.id   AF-A0A8H6R215-F1
#
_cell.length_a   1.000
_cell.length_b   1.000
_cell.length_c   1.000
_cell.angle_alpha   90.00
_cell.angle_beta   90.00
_cell.angle_gamma   90.00
#
_symmetry.space_group_name_H-M   'P 1'
#
loop_
_entity.id
_entity.type
_entity.pdbx_description
1 polymer ?
#
loop_
_entity_poly.entity_id
_entity_poly.type
_entity_poly.pdbx_seq_one_letter_code
_entity_poly.pdbx_strand_id
1 'polypeptide(L)'
;MRLDRANPQPFYHYFNNTWTPIRSSTDITKNPSASSLHQTHSRIVTRIRLTTWNIDFQTPLGRERMAAALEYLSHQHSTQHDDETPSIIFLQEMVESDLQLIQESGWVQEKFFITDTSSDHWRGSYGTTTMIDKQLVVRHVFRVPYSNSRMERDGLFVDVDVGAPGSGSGKLRMPRFG
;
A
#
# COMPACT_ATOMS: atom_id res chain seq x y z
N MET A 1 -27.60 -10.30 13.15
CA MET A 1 -26.17 -9.92 13.12
C MET A 1 -25.75 -9.85 11.66
N ARG A 2 -25.34 -8.68 11.15
CA ARG A 2 -24.89 -8.55 9.75
C ARG A 2 -23.43 -8.99 9.71
N LEU A 3 -23.11 -9.99 8.89
CA LEU A 3 -21.73 -10.42 8.68
C LEU A 3 -20.95 -9.31 7.96
N ASP A 4 -19.77 -8.99 8.45
CA ASP A 4 -18.83 -8.09 7.78
C ASP A 4 -18.39 -8.73 6.46
N ARG A 5 -18.46 -7.97 5.36
CA ARG A 5 -18.18 -8.46 4.00
C ARG A 5 -16.99 -7.74 3.42
N ALA A 6 -16.18 -8.48 2.66
CA ALA A 6 -15.11 -7.89 1.87
C ALA A 6 -15.68 -6.95 0.81
N ASN A 7 -15.09 -5.77 0.71
CA ASN A 7 -15.34 -4.73 -0.27
C ASN A 7 -14.06 -4.54 -1.12
N PRO A 8 -13.97 -5.14 -2.32
CA PRO A 8 -12.83 -4.95 -3.20
C PRO A 8 -12.62 -3.48 -3.57
N GLN A 9 -11.36 -3.04 -3.60
CA GLN A 9 -10.99 -1.69 -4.07
C GLN A 9 -9.76 -1.77 -4.99
N PRO A 10 -9.54 -0.77 -5.87
CA PRO A 10 -8.29 -0.69 -6.61
C PRO A 10 -7.11 -0.37 -5.68
N PHE A 11 -5.91 -0.54 -6.22
CA PHE A 11 -4.71 0.14 -5.76
C PHE A 11 -4.16 0.98 -6.92
N TYR A 12 -3.18 1.83 -6.66
CA TYR A 12 -2.75 2.85 -7.59
C TYR A 12 -1.27 2.73 -7.90
N HIS A 13 -0.96 2.92 -9.18
CA HIS A 13 0.40 2.98 -9.69
C HIS A 13 0.66 4.36 -10.28
N TYR A 14 1.77 4.97 -9.89
CA TYR A 14 2.24 6.19 -10.52
C TYR A 14 3.01 5.88 -11.80
N PHE A 15 2.52 6.39 -12.93
CA PHE A 15 3.17 6.27 -14.23
C PHE A 15 2.71 7.42 -15.12
N ASN A 16 3.58 7.92 -16.02
CA ASN A 16 3.29 9.06 -16.89
C ASN A 16 2.68 10.26 -16.14
N ASN A 17 3.28 10.60 -15.00
CA ASN A 17 2.90 11.74 -14.18
C ASN A 17 1.47 11.68 -13.59
N THR A 18 0.87 10.49 -13.51
CA THR A 18 -0.48 10.31 -12.98
C THR A 18 -0.62 9.02 -12.15
N TRP A 19 -1.47 9.06 -11.13
CA TRP A 19 -1.86 7.88 -10.35
C TRP A 19 -3.00 7.15 -11.06
N THR A 20 -2.74 5.93 -11.54
CA THR A 20 -3.71 5.14 -12.29
C THR A 20 -4.24 3.98 -11.43
N PRO A 21 -5.57 3.78 -11.33
CA PRO A 21 -6.14 2.67 -10.59
C PRO A 21 -5.94 1.33 -11.31
N ILE A 22 -5.57 0.30 -10.56
CA ILE A 22 -5.30 -1.07 -11.01
C ILE A 22 -5.99 -2.04 -10.03
N ARG A 23 -6.46 -3.18 -10.53
CA ARG A 23 -7.12 -4.22 -9.70
C ARG A 23 -6.23 -5.42 -9.42
N SER A 24 -5.25 -5.68 -10.28
CA SER A 24 -4.21 -6.70 -10.12
C SER A 24 -2.94 -6.25 -10.85
N SER A 25 -1.76 -6.56 -10.32
CA SER A 25 -0.48 -6.27 -11.00
C SER A 25 -0.38 -6.94 -12.37
N THR A 26 -1.16 -8.00 -12.63
CA THR A 26 -1.28 -8.60 -13.96
C THR A 26 -1.92 -7.67 -14.99
N ASP A 27 -2.76 -6.71 -14.57
CA ASP A 27 -3.38 -5.76 -15.49
C ASP A 27 -2.38 -4.74 -16.02
N ILE A 28 -1.29 -4.49 -15.27
CA ILE A 28 -0.17 -3.63 -15.70
C ILE A 28 0.51 -4.23 -16.94
N THR A 29 0.69 -5.55 -16.97
CA THR A 29 1.39 -6.26 -18.07
C THR A 29 0.61 -6.31 -19.39
N LYS A 30 -0.66 -5.90 -19.40
CA LYS A 30 -1.48 -5.82 -20.64
C LYS A 30 -1.30 -4.49 -21.38
N ASN A 31 -0.63 -3.51 -20.76
CA ASN A 31 -0.33 -2.22 -21.39
C ASN A 31 1.10 -2.25 -21.97
N PRO A 32 1.29 -2.16 -23.30
CA PRO A 32 2.61 -2.28 -23.95
C PRO A 32 3.61 -1.18 -23.55
N SER A 33 3.15 -0.08 -22.95
CA SER A 33 3.98 1.05 -22.50
C SER A 33 4.68 0.82 -21.15
N ALA A 34 4.33 -0.23 -20.40
CA ALA A 34 4.88 -0.54 -19.06
C ALA A 34 6.01 -1.59 -19.11
N SER A 35 6.74 -1.65 -20.22
CA SER A 35 7.68 -2.71 -20.58
C SER A 35 8.87 -2.86 -19.61
N SER A 36 9.17 -1.85 -18.78
CA SER A 36 10.27 -1.91 -17.79
C SER A 36 9.94 -2.70 -16.52
N LEU A 37 8.67 -2.95 -16.21
CA LEU A 37 8.26 -3.74 -15.02
C LEU A 37 8.35 -5.25 -15.25
N HIS A 38 8.53 -5.70 -16.50
CA HIS A 38 8.66 -7.13 -16.81
C HIS A 38 9.95 -7.77 -16.26
N GLN A 39 10.95 -6.98 -15.86
CA GLN A 39 12.24 -7.51 -15.43
C GLN A 39 12.32 -7.79 -13.92
N THR A 40 11.41 -7.27 -13.10
CA THR A 40 11.43 -7.46 -11.63
C THR A 40 10.62 -8.66 -11.14
N HIS A 41 9.70 -9.21 -11.95
CA HIS A 41 8.78 -10.26 -11.52
C HIS A 41 9.36 -11.70 -11.50
N SER A 42 10.66 -11.89 -11.79
CA SER A 42 11.30 -13.23 -11.71
C SER A 42 12.02 -13.50 -10.38
N ARG A 43 12.07 -12.53 -9.47
CA ARG A 43 12.76 -12.68 -8.18
C ARG A 43 11.92 -13.49 -7.19
N ILE A 44 12.54 -14.50 -6.61
CA ILE A 44 11.95 -15.30 -5.52
C ILE A 44 11.84 -14.41 -4.28
N VAL A 45 10.62 -14.09 -3.86
CA VAL A 45 10.39 -13.36 -2.60
C VAL A 45 10.49 -14.35 -1.44
N THR A 46 11.58 -14.27 -0.69
CA THR A 46 11.82 -15.09 0.52
C THR A 46 11.68 -14.31 1.82
N ARG A 47 11.74 -12.98 1.75
CA ARG A 47 11.57 -12.06 2.88
C ARG A 47 10.74 -10.86 2.44
N ILE A 48 10.01 -10.30 3.39
CA ILE A 48 9.29 -9.04 3.24
C ILE A 48 9.55 -8.23 4.51
N ARG A 49 9.89 -6.95 4.35
CA ARG A 49 9.94 -5.99 5.45
C ARG A 49 8.54 -5.46 5.69
N LEU A 50 8.07 -5.55 6.93
CA LEU A 50 6.78 -5.00 7.31
C LEU A 50 6.96 -3.85 8.29
N THR A 51 6.50 -2.67 7.90
CA THR A 51 6.45 -1.49 8.76
C THR A 51 5.00 -1.16 9.07
N THR A 52 4.67 -0.90 10.33
CA THR A 52 3.34 -0.40 10.71
C THR A 52 3.51 0.84 11.57
N TRP A 53 2.77 1.90 11.26
CA TRP A 53 2.81 3.14 12.02
C TRP A 53 1.43 3.79 12.08
N ASN A 54 0.93 4.00 13.29
CA ASN A 54 -0.16 4.94 13.55
C ASN A 54 0.45 6.35 13.60
N ILE A 55 0.09 7.22 12.64
CA ILE A 55 0.67 8.56 12.55
C ILE A 55 -0.09 9.60 13.39
N ASP A 56 -1.21 9.21 14.02
CA ASP A 56 -2.04 10.04 14.90
C ASP A 56 -2.43 11.40 14.29
N PHE A 57 -3.55 11.45 13.57
CA PHE A 57 -4.08 12.69 13.01
C PHE A 57 -4.54 13.71 14.06
N GLN A 58 -4.71 13.32 15.33
CA GLN A 58 -5.21 14.21 16.37
C GLN A 58 -4.12 15.15 16.87
N THR A 59 -2.85 14.79 16.67
CA THR A 59 -1.71 15.61 17.05
C THR A 59 -1.53 16.81 16.10
N PRO A 60 -1.28 18.03 16.63
CA PRO A 60 -1.04 19.22 15.81
C PRO A 60 0.09 19.08 14.78
N LEU A 61 0.11 19.98 13.79
CA LEU A 61 1.11 20.03 12.71
C LEU A 61 1.12 18.75 11.85
N GLY A 62 -0.08 18.26 11.49
CA GLY A 62 -0.25 16.99 10.76
C GLY A 62 0.57 16.93 9.46
N ARG A 63 0.55 17.99 8.64
CA ARG A 63 1.26 18.04 7.36
C ARG A 63 2.78 17.95 7.56
N GLU A 64 3.33 18.72 8.50
CA GLU A 64 4.77 18.72 8.82
C GLU A 64 5.21 17.38 9.39
N ARG A 65 4.40 16.79 10.27
CA ARG A 65 4.67 15.47 10.86
C ARG A 65 4.66 14.38 9.80
N MET A 66 3.70 14.41 8.88
CA MET A 66 3.64 13.44 7.80
C MET A 66 4.80 13.60 6.81
N ALA A 67 5.18 14.83 6.48
CA ALA A 67 6.37 15.10 5.66
C ALA A 67 7.64 14.54 6.32
N ALA A 68 7.84 14.80 7.61
CA ALA A 68 8.96 14.26 8.38
C ALA A 68 8.90 12.72 8.49
N ALA A 69 7.71 12.13 8.62
CA ALA A 69 7.53 10.68 8.64
C ALA A 69 7.93 10.05 7.29
N LEU A 70 7.55 10.64 6.16
CA LEU A 70 7.97 10.17 4.83
C LEU A 70 9.48 10.32 4.63
N GLU A 71 10.07 11.43 5.06
CA GLU A 71 11.52 11.61 5.02
C GLU A 71 12.23 10.52 5.84
N TYR A 72 11.78 10.28 7.07
CA TYR A 72 12.31 9.23 7.93
C TYR A 72 12.19 7.84 7.30
N LEU A 73 11.01 7.48 6.79
CA LEU A 73 10.79 6.19 6.12
C LEU A 73 11.68 6.02 4.90
N SER A 74 11.84 7.07 4.09
CA SER A 74 12.71 7.07 2.92
C SER A 74 14.18 6.89 3.31
N HIS A 75 14.63 7.56 4.36
CA HIS A 75 16.00 7.46 4.87
C HIS A 75 16.28 6.07 5.45
N GLN A 76 15.35 5.50 6.23
CA GLN A 76 15.46 4.13 6.72
C GLN A 76 15.54 3.12 5.57
N HIS A 77 14.83 3.38 4.48
CA HIS A 77 14.91 2.53 3.29
C HIS A 77 16.26 2.64 2.58
N SER A 78 16.81 3.84 2.41
CA SER A 78 18.07 4.06 1.69
C SER A 78 19.33 3.67 2.46
N THR A 79 19.26 3.61 3.80
CA THR A 79 20.42 3.32 4.66
C THR A 79 20.55 1.85 5.04
N GLN A 80 19.50 1.06 4.86
CA GLN A 80 19.55 -0.37 5.15
C GLN A 80 20.18 -1.12 3.97
N HIS A 81 21.27 -1.84 4.24
CA HIS A 81 22.04 -2.65 3.27
C HIS A 81 21.26 -3.80 2.59
N ASP A 82 19.99 -4.00 2.93
CA ASP A 82 19.13 -5.04 2.39
C ASP A 82 18.15 -4.45 1.37
N ASP A 83 18.72 -3.83 0.33
CA ASP A 83 18.01 -3.13 -0.75
C ASP A 83 17.15 -4.07 -1.62
N GLU A 84 17.36 -5.38 -1.49
CA GLU A 84 16.62 -6.41 -2.23
C GLU A 84 15.37 -6.91 -1.48
N THR A 85 15.20 -6.59 -0.19
CA THR A 85 14.01 -7.04 0.55
C THR A 85 12.84 -6.08 0.29
N PRO A 86 11.77 -6.53 -0.39
CA PRO A 86 10.60 -5.69 -0.65
C PRO A 86 9.90 -5.31 0.66
N SER A 87 9.30 -4.13 0.68
CA SER A 87 8.66 -3.57 1.87
C SER A 87 7.16 -3.36 1.69
N ILE A 88 6.42 -3.54 2.77
CA ILE A 88 5.03 -3.13 2.88
C ILE A 88 4.90 -2.26 4.12
N ILE A 89 4.29 -1.08 3.94
CA ILE A 89 4.15 -0.07 4.98
C ILE A 89 2.67 0.18 5.22
N PHE A 90 2.21 -0.11 6.44
CA PHE A 90 0.85 0.17 6.90
C PHE A 90 0.82 1.47 7.68
N LEU A 91 0.01 2.43 7.22
CA LEU A 91 -0.24 3.67 7.94
C LEU A 91 -1.68 3.72 8.45
N GLN A 92 -1.88 4.24 9.67
CA GLN A 92 -3.19 4.38 10.30
C GLN A 92 -3.37 5.77 10.86
N GLU A 93 -4.63 6.14 11.09
CA GLU A 93 -5.02 7.46 11.58
C GLU A 93 -4.52 8.56 10.65
N MET A 94 -4.70 8.32 9.36
CA MET A 94 -4.36 9.23 8.28
C MET A 94 -5.53 10.16 7.97
N VAL A 95 -5.26 11.39 7.55
CA VAL A 95 -6.24 12.31 6.94
C VAL A 95 -5.92 12.55 5.46
N GLU A 96 -6.81 13.23 4.74
CA GLU A 96 -6.69 13.44 3.29
C GLU A 96 -5.42 14.21 2.88
N SER A 97 -4.99 15.19 3.68
CA SER A 97 -3.73 15.91 3.44
C SER A 97 -2.50 15.00 3.48
N ASP A 98 -2.55 13.90 4.25
CA ASP A 98 -1.46 12.94 4.32
C ASP A 98 -1.39 12.10 3.04
N LEU A 99 -2.55 11.74 2.46
CA LEU A 99 -2.62 11.08 1.16
C LEU A 99 -2.07 11.98 0.04
N GLN A 100 -2.28 13.30 0.12
CA GLN A 100 -1.70 14.25 -0.83
C GLN A 100 -0.17 14.24 -0.75
N LEU A 101 0.40 14.29 0.47
CA LEU A 101 1.85 14.21 0.66
C LEU A 101 2.45 12.88 0.17
N ILE A 102 1.76 11.76 0.41
CA ILE A 102 2.16 10.45 -0.12
C ILE A 102 2.19 10.48 -1.65
N GLN A 103 1.17 11.05 -2.29
CA GLN A 103 1.08 11.15 -3.75
C GLN A 103 2.14 12.08 -4.35
N GLU A 104 2.53 13.13 -3.65
CA GLU A 104 3.55 14.11 -4.06
C GLU A 104 4.99 13.60 -3.86
N SER A 105 5.19 12.60 -3.00
CA SER A 105 6.53 12.06 -2.70
C SER A 105 7.10 11.27 -3.87
N GLY A 106 8.19 11.78 -4.48
CA GLY A 106 8.90 11.10 -5.56
C GLY A 106 9.40 9.71 -5.18
N TRP A 107 9.84 9.53 -3.93
CA TRP A 107 10.24 8.22 -3.40
C TRP A 107 9.07 7.22 -3.41
N VAL A 108 7.88 7.65 -3.01
CA VAL A 108 6.68 6.81 -3.04
C VAL A 108 6.28 6.49 -4.48
N GLN A 109 6.21 7.51 -5.33
CA GLN A 109 5.89 7.39 -6.76
C GLN A 109 6.80 6.37 -7.47
N GLU A 110 8.08 6.34 -7.13
CA GLU A 110 9.07 5.44 -7.72
C GLU A 110 8.92 4.01 -7.17
N LYS A 111 8.95 3.83 -5.85
CA LYS A 111 9.12 2.53 -5.20
C LYS A 111 7.83 1.79 -4.88
N PHE A 112 6.69 2.48 -4.74
CA PHE A 112 5.49 1.89 -4.16
C PHE A 112 4.24 1.99 -5.05
N PHE A 113 3.40 0.96 -4.97
CA PHE A 113 1.96 1.11 -5.17
C PHE A 113 1.32 1.65 -3.89
N ILE A 114 0.20 2.36 -4.00
CA ILE A 114 -0.59 2.83 -2.84
C ILE A 114 -2.02 2.34 -2.92
N THR A 115 -2.68 2.07 -1.80
CA THR A 115 -4.07 1.58 -1.81
C THR A 115 -5.10 2.69 -1.94
N ASP A 116 -4.75 3.93 -1.60
CA ASP A 116 -5.69 5.04 -1.52
C ASP A 116 -5.03 6.34 -2.02
N THR A 117 -5.67 7.03 -2.97
CA THR A 117 -5.32 8.39 -3.44
C THR A 117 -6.25 9.46 -2.87
N SER A 118 -7.37 9.05 -2.30
CA SER A 118 -8.40 9.87 -1.67
C SER A 118 -9.00 9.11 -0.48
N SER A 119 -9.81 9.80 0.32
CA SER A 119 -10.52 9.22 1.47
C SER A 119 -11.81 8.47 1.07
N ASP A 120 -12.11 8.33 -0.23
CA ASP A 120 -13.38 7.77 -0.74
C ASP A 120 -13.69 6.33 -0.26
N HIS A 121 -12.65 5.55 0.06
CA HIS A 121 -12.78 4.19 0.56
C HIS A 121 -12.83 4.11 2.09
N TRP A 122 -12.58 5.21 2.79
CA TRP A 122 -12.65 5.29 4.24
C TRP A 122 -14.10 5.48 4.68
N ARG A 123 -14.41 5.01 5.89
CA ARG A 123 -15.76 5.18 6.46
C ARG A 123 -15.92 6.47 7.26
N GLY A 124 -14.82 7.15 7.55
CA GLY A 124 -14.76 8.29 8.44
C GLY A 124 -13.85 9.39 7.92
N SER A 125 -13.66 10.43 8.74
CA SER A 125 -12.77 11.55 8.42
C SER A 125 -11.28 11.22 8.46
N TYR A 126 -10.94 9.99 8.86
CA TYR A 126 -9.59 9.44 8.91
C TYR A 126 -9.64 7.95 8.57
N GLY A 127 -8.49 7.38 8.23
CA GLY A 127 -8.44 5.98 7.86
C GLY A 127 -7.04 5.40 7.78
N THR A 128 -6.90 4.40 6.92
CA THR A 128 -5.68 3.62 6.73
C THR A 128 -5.26 3.66 5.28
N THR A 129 -3.96 3.53 5.01
CA THR A 129 -3.43 3.31 3.67
C THR A 129 -2.27 2.33 3.76
N THR A 130 -1.99 1.63 2.66
CA THR A 130 -0.85 0.74 2.53
C THR A 130 0.00 1.17 1.35
N MET A 131 1.32 1.30 1.58
CA MET A 131 2.31 1.40 0.52
C MET A 131 2.94 0.01 0.30
N ILE A 132 2.99 -0.44 -0.95
CA ILE A 132 3.40 -1.80 -1.33
C ILE A 132 4.55 -1.70 -2.33
N ASP A 133 5.73 -2.25 -2.02
CA ASP A 133 6.89 -2.19 -2.91
C ASP A 133 6.55 -2.81 -4.28
N LYS A 134 6.90 -2.11 -5.36
CA LYS A 134 6.56 -2.50 -6.74
C LYS A 134 7.26 -3.79 -7.20
N GLN A 135 8.23 -4.30 -6.45
CA GLN A 135 8.80 -5.63 -6.66
C GLN A 135 7.81 -6.76 -6.33
N LEU A 136 6.76 -6.48 -5.57
CA LEU A 136 5.72 -7.45 -5.21
C LEU A 136 4.60 -7.49 -6.26
N VAL A 137 4.13 -8.70 -6.55
CA VAL A 137 2.95 -8.91 -7.39
C VAL A 137 1.70 -8.83 -6.51
N VAL A 138 0.95 -7.74 -6.62
CA VAL A 138 -0.33 -7.54 -5.92
C VAL A 138 -1.45 -8.24 -6.67
N ARG A 139 -2.18 -9.12 -5.99
CA ARG A 139 -3.32 -9.85 -6.55
C ARG A 139 -4.64 -9.17 -6.28
N HIS A 140 -4.87 -8.77 -5.03
CA HIS A 140 -6.12 -8.17 -4.60
C HIS A 140 -5.89 -7.19 -3.46
N VAL A 141 -6.70 -6.14 -3.44
CA VAL A 141 -6.86 -5.23 -2.31
C VAL A 141 -8.34 -5.13 -1.99
N PHE A 142 -8.69 -5.23 -0.71
CA PHE A 142 -10.07 -5.10 -0.26
C PHE A 142 -10.13 -4.64 1.19
N ARG A 143 -11.22 -3.96 1.55
CA ARG A 143 -11.53 -3.58 2.93
C ARG A 143 -12.63 -4.47 3.50
N VAL A 144 -12.62 -4.69 4.79
CA VAL A 144 -13.71 -5.33 5.54
C VAL A 144 -14.19 -4.34 6.59
N PRO A 145 -15.27 -3.59 6.31
CA PRO A 145 -15.90 -2.71 7.28
C PRO A 145 -16.34 -3.47 8.52
N TYR A 146 -15.97 -3.00 9.72
CA TYR A 146 -16.53 -3.55 10.95
C TYR A 146 -17.90 -2.94 11.22
N SER A 147 -18.96 -3.74 11.05
CA SER A 147 -20.34 -3.28 11.22
C SER A 147 -20.65 -2.77 12.62
N ASN A 148 -19.95 -3.28 13.63
CA ASN A 148 -20.12 -2.89 15.03
C ASN A 148 -19.12 -1.82 15.51
N SER A 149 -18.26 -1.30 14.64
CA SER A 149 -17.29 -0.27 15.05
C SER A 149 -17.98 1.08 15.26
N ARG A 150 -17.73 1.69 16.42
CA ARG A 150 -18.15 3.07 16.75
C ARG A 150 -17.17 4.13 16.27
N MET A 151 -16.00 3.72 15.81
CA MET A 151 -14.92 4.60 15.34
C MET A 151 -14.62 4.35 13.85
N GLU A 152 -15.62 3.90 13.09
CA GLU A 152 -15.56 3.78 11.63
C GLU A 152 -14.41 2.90 11.13
N ARG A 153 -14.01 1.92 11.95
CA ARG A 153 -12.89 1.00 11.66
C ARG A 153 -13.21 -0.02 10.58
N ASP A 154 -12.14 -0.44 9.91
CA ASP A 154 -12.13 -1.54 8.96
C ASP A 154 -10.84 -2.36 9.07
N GLY A 155 -10.82 -3.51 8.40
CA GLY A 155 -9.59 -4.19 8.03
C GLY A 155 -9.25 -3.91 6.58
N LEU A 156 -8.06 -3.38 6.29
CA LEU A 156 -7.51 -3.27 4.94
C LEU A 156 -6.62 -4.48 4.67
N PHE A 157 -6.85 -5.17 3.56
CA PHE A 157 -6.16 -6.40 3.20
C PHE A 157 -5.47 -6.25 1.86
N VAL A 158 -4.21 -6.69 1.81
CA VAL A 158 -3.42 -6.80 0.58
C VAL A 158 -2.99 -8.25 0.40
N ASP A 159 -3.31 -8.81 -0.76
CA ASP A 159 -2.85 -10.13 -1.20
C ASP A 159 -1.67 -9.96 -2.14
N VAL A 160 -0.52 -10.55 -1.81
CA VAL A 160 0.67 -10.58 -2.66
C VAL A 160 1.12 -12.02 -2.93
N ASP A 161 1.76 -12.22 -4.08
CA ASP A 161 2.44 -13.49 -4.37
C ASP A 161 3.78 -13.56 -3.64
N VAL A 162 4.07 -14.76 -3.12
CA VAL A 162 5.33 -15.11 -2.48
C VAL A 162 5.81 -16.48 -2.99
N GLY A 163 7.11 -16.73 -2.98
CA GLY A 163 7.70 -18.00 -3.43
C GLY A 163 8.25 -18.00 -4.85
N ALA A 164 8.77 -19.16 -5.28
CA ALA A 164 9.50 -19.29 -6.53
C ALA A 164 8.57 -19.44 -7.74
N PRO A 165 8.90 -18.84 -8.91
CA PRO A 165 8.19 -19.11 -10.16
C PRO A 165 8.20 -20.62 -10.44
N GLY A 166 7.03 -21.26 -10.47
CA GLY A 166 6.87 -22.68 -10.84
C GLY A 166 6.77 -23.69 -9.67
N SER A 167 7.12 -23.31 -8.44
CA SER A 167 6.62 -24.01 -7.24
C SER A 167 5.30 -23.36 -6.87
N GLY A 168 4.21 -24.11 -6.68
CA GLY A 168 2.85 -23.57 -6.50
C GLY A 168 2.83 -22.20 -5.80
N SER A 169 2.33 -21.17 -6.50
CA SER A 169 2.45 -19.77 -6.07
C SER A 169 1.95 -19.59 -4.64
N GLY A 170 2.87 -19.33 -3.71
CA GLY A 170 2.51 -18.98 -2.35
C GLY A 170 1.74 -17.67 -2.37
N LYS A 171 0.66 -17.60 -1.60
CA LYS A 171 -0.12 -16.38 -1.45
C LYS A 171 0.00 -15.91 -0.01
N LEU A 172 0.43 -14.67 0.18
CA LEU A 172 0.45 -14.02 1.48
C LEU A 172 -0.64 -12.96 1.53
N ARG A 173 -1.59 -13.15 2.45
CA ARG A 173 -2.62 -12.15 2.78
C ARG A 173 -2.18 -11.41 4.02
N MET A 174 -2.04 -10.09 3.90
CA MET A 174 -1.66 -9.26 5.03
C MET A 174 -2.85 -8.41 5.47
N PRO A 175 -3.47 -8.72 6.62
CA PRO A 175 -4.47 -7.86 7.22
C PRO A 175 -3.81 -6.70 7.97
N ARG A 176 -4.36 -5.50 7.83
CA ARG A 176 -4.19 -4.43 8.81
C ARG A 176 -5.54 -4.00 9.35
N PHE A 177 -5.65 -3.98 10.67
CA PHE A 177 -6.86 -3.53 11.37
C PHE A 177 -6.69 -2.09 11.83
N GLY A 178 -7.61 -1.20 11.45
CA GLY A 178 -7.69 0.16 11.98
C GLY A 178 -8.29 0.19 13.37
#